data_AF-A0A944ZZQ9-F1
#
_entry.id   AF-A0A944ZZQ9-F1
#
_cell.length_a   1.000
_cell.length_b   1.000
_cell.length_c   1.000
_cell.angle_alpha   90.00
_cell.angle_beta   90.00
_cell.angle_gamma   90.00
#
_symmetry.space_group_name_H-M   'P 1'
#
loop_
_entity.id
_entity.type
_entity.pdbx_description
1 polymer ?
#
loop_
_entity_poly.entity_id
_entity_poly.type
_entity_poly.pdbx_seq_one_letter_code
_entity_poly.pdbx_strand_id
1 'polypeptide(L)' 'MTHTEDRTKVYKDKRGEWRWTTYAANNRIIGAATEGYKNHLDCIDNAKRNGALKIIEEELKGGGDN' A
#
# COMPACT_ATOMS: atom_id res chain seq x y z
N MET A 1 0.20 5.61 -25.11
CA MET A 1 -0.67 5.80 -23.93
C MET A 1 0.22 5.83 -22.70
N THR A 2 0.09 6.86 -21.87
CA THR A 2 1.04 7.25 -20.83
C THR A 2 1.20 6.19 -19.74
N HIS A 3 2.44 5.72 -19.53
CA HIS A 3 2.83 5.00 -18.32
C HIS A 3 2.64 5.95 -17.14
N THR A 4 1.48 5.87 -16.50
CA THR A 4 1.16 6.68 -15.33
C THR A 4 1.91 6.02 -14.18
N GLU A 5 2.82 6.74 -13.53
CA GLU A 5 3.57 6.23 -12.38
C GLU A 5 2.62 6.04 -11.17
N ASP A 6 1.85 4.95 -11.17
CA ASP A 6 1.08 4.55 -10.00
C ASP A 6 2.00 4.00 -8.91
N ARG A 7 1.71 4.44 -7.69
CA ARG A 7 2.48 4.13 -6.50
C ARG A 7 1.55 3.57 -5.46
N THR A 8 1.81 2.35 -5.03
CA THR A 8 0.98 1.65 -4.04
C THR A 8 1.72 1.59 -2.73
N LYS A 9 1.25 2.34 -1.75
CA LYS A 9 1.78 2.33 -0.39
C LYS A 9 1.17 1.20 0.41
N VAL A 10 2.01 0.32 0.94
CA VAL A 10 1.60 -0.73 1.88
C VAL A 10 2.15 -0.37 3.26
N TYR A 11 1.28 -0.40 4.26
CA TYR A 11 1.63 -0.07 5.65
C TYR A 11 0.86 -0.97 6.62
N LYS A 12 1.39 -1.11 7.84
CA LYS A 12 0.78 -1.89 8.90
C LYS A 12 0.16 -0.97 9.94
N ASP A 13 -1.15 -1.08 10.19
CA ASP A 13 -1.82 -0.29 11.21
C ASP A 13 -1.37 -0.67 12.63
N LYS A 14 -1.68 0.18 13.63
CA LYS A 14 -1.43 -0.08 15.06
C LYS A 14 -2.06 -1.39 15.55
N ARG A 15 -3.14 -1.84 14.91
CA ARG A 15 -3.79 -3.14 15.20
C ARG A 15 -3.02 -4.34 14.66
N GLY A 16 -1.93 -4.10 13.94
CA GLY A 16 -1.11 -5.13 13.30
C GLY A 16 -1.67 -5.64 11.98
N GLU A 17 -2.64 -4.93 11.41
CA GLU A 17 -3.28 -5.27 10.14
C GLU A 17 -2.61 -4.53 8.98
N TRP A 18 -2.37 -5.21 7.88
CA TRP A 18 -1.81 -4.66 6.66
C TRP A 18 -2.89 -4.00 5.83
N ARG A 19 -2.59 -2.81 5.33
CA ARG A 19 -3.43 -2.06 4.40
C ARG A 19 -2.58 -1.50 3.29
N TRP A 20 -3.20 -1.34 2.12
CA TRP A 20 -2.57 -0.76 0.95
C TRP A 20 -3.40 0.40 0.42
N THR A 21 -2.73 1.36 -0.21
CA THR A 21 -3.37 2.50 -0.86
C THR A 21 -2.60 2.88 -2.11
N THR A 22 -3.28 2.87 -3.24
CA THR A 22 -2.72 3.20 -4.54
C THR A 22 -3.02 4.64 -4.91
N TYR A 23 -1.94 5.35 -5.20
CA TYR A 23 -1.94 6.73 -5.65
C TYR A 23 -1.55 6.77 -7.12
N ALA A 24 -2.33 7.47 -7.93
CA ALA A 24 -1.94 7.82 -9.29
C ALA A 24 -0.80 8.85 -9.29
N ALA A 25 -0.17 9.05 -10.45
CA ALA A 25 0.91 10.03 -10.64
C ALA A 25 0.49 11.47 -10.29
N ASN A 26 -0.81 11.77 -10.33
CA ASN A 26 -1.39 13.04 -9.92
C ASN A 26 -1.72 13.12 -8.41
N ASN A 27 -1.14 12.24 -7.60
CA ASN A 27 -1.35 12.11 -6.15
C ASN A 27 -2.80 11.81 -5.73
N ARG A 28 -3.67 11.36 -6.64
CA ARG A 28 -5.05 10.97 -6.30
C ARG A 28 -5.10 9.51 -5.91
N ILE A 29 -5.91 9.19 -4.91
CA ILE A 29 -6.18 7.81 -4.52
C ILE A 29 -7.08 7.20 -5.59
N ILE A 30 -6.62 6.13 -6.22
CA ILE A 30 -7.36 5.37 -7.23
C ILE A 30 -7.80 3.99 -6.72
N GLY A 31 -7.19 3.52 -5.63
CA GLY A 31 -7.54 2.27 -4.98
C GLY A 31 -7.05 2.24 -3.54
N ALA A 32 -7.80 1.55 -2.68
CA ALA A 32 -7.42 1.34 -1.29
C ALA A 32 -7.94 -0.02 -0.81
N ALA A 33 -7.23 -0.60 0.15
CA ALA A 33 -7.68 -1.80 0.85
C ALA A 33 -8.98 -1.51 1.61
N THR A 34 -10.03 -2.25 1.32
CA THR A 34 -11.31 -2.19 2.04
C THR A 34 -11.26 -2.95 3.37
N GLU A 35 -10.34 -3.91 3.48
CA GLU A 35 -10.21 -4.82 4.62
C GLU A 35 -8.77 -4.82 5.14
N GLY A 36 -8.60 -5.07 6.43
CA GLY A 36 -7.28 -5.25 7.05
C GLY A 36 -6.80 -6.69 6.89
N TYR A 37 -5.65 -6.88 6.27
CA TYR A 37 -5.07 -8.22 6.07
C TYR A 37 -4.13 -8.58 7.22
N LYS A 38 -4.17 -9.82 7.72
CA LYS A 38 -3.17 -10.27 8.71
C LYS A 38 -1.83 -10.60 8.07
N ASN A 39 -1.86 -11.06 6.82
CA ASN A 39 -0.69 -11.44 6.06
C ASN A 39 -0.30 -10.33 5.08
N HIS A 40 1.00 -10.04 5.04
CA HIS A 40 1.55 -9.07 4.10
C HIS A 40 1.40 -9.53 2.64
N LEU A 41 1.62 -10.82 2.38
CA LEU A 41 1.51 -11.41 1.04
C LEU A 41 0.10 -11.29 0.47
N ASP A 42 -0.94 -11.64 1.24
CA ASP A 42 -2.34 -11.49 0.83
C ASP A 42 -2.70 -10.03 0.53
N CYS A 43 -2.19 -9.10 1.35
CA CYS A 43 -2.36 -7.66 1.14
C CYS A 43 -1.77 -7.20 -0.20
N ILE A 44 -0.53 -7.61 -0.48
CA ILE A 44 0.18 -7.27 -1.73
C ILE A 44 -0.53 -7.90 -2.93
N ASP A 45 -0.95 -9.16 -2.83
CA ASP A 45 -1.62 -9.84 -3.93
C ASP A 45 -2.93 -9.14 -4.29
N ASN A 46 -3.73 -8.75 -3.29
CA ASN A 46 -4.92 -7.96 -3.51
C ASN A 46 -4.60 -6.58 -4.13
N ALA A 47 -3.53 -5.92 -3.69
CA ALA A 47 -3.10 -4.66 -4.27
C ALA A 47 -2.72 -4.81 -5.75
N LYS A 48 -1.95 -5.84 -6.10
CA LYS A 48 -1.54 -6.16 -7.48
C LYS A 48 -2.76 -6.42 -8.37
N ARG A 49 -3.76 -7.15 -7.86
CA ARG A 49 -5.03 -7.38 -8.57
C ARG A 49 -5.79 -6.09 -8.86
N ASN A 50 -5.66 -5.09 -7.99
CA ASN A 50 -6.27 -3.77 -8.17
C ASN A 50 -5.41 -2.80 -9.02
N GLY A 51 -4.39 -3.30 -9.72
CA GLY A 51 -3.56 -2.50 -10.61
C GLY A 51 -2.34 -1.87 -9.94
N ALA A 52 -1.92 -2.37 -8.77
CA ALA A 52 -0.65 -1.94 -8.17
C ALA A 52 0.54 -2.46 -9.00
N LEU A 53 1.22 -1.58 -9.73
CA LEU A 53 2.46 -1.93 -10.43
C LEU A 53 3.66 -1.80 -9.50
N LYS A 54 3.73 -0.69 -8.75
CA LYS A 54 4.85 -0.39 -7.85
C LYS A 54 4.42 -0.38 -6.40
N ILE A 55 4.80 -1.43 -5.68
CA ILE A 55 4.64 -1.50 -4.23
C ILE A 55 5.78 -0.70 -3.58
N ILE A 56 5.41 0.30 -2.80
CA ILE A 56 6.29 0.99 -1.87
C ILE A 56 5.85 0.56 -0.47
N GLU A 57 6.68 -0.25 0.15
CA GLU A 57 6.54 -0.56 1.57
C GLU A 57 6.98 0.68 2.34
N GLU A 58 6.04 1.36 2.99
CA GLU A 58 6.43 2.32 4.01
C GLU A 58 6.74 1.50 5.26
N GLU A 59 8.04 1.25 5.48
CA GLU A 59 8.52 1.01 6.83
C GLU A 59 8.03 2.19 7.67
N LEU A 60 7.02 1.96 8.49
CA LEU A 60 6.72 2.82 9.62
C LEU A 60 8.01 2.85 10.41
N LYS A 61 8.81 3.90 10.19
CA LYS A 61 10.04 4.16 10.90
C LYS A 61 9.64 4.21 12.37
N GLY A 62 9.82 3.07 13.03
CA GLY A 62 9.65 2.96 14.46
C GLY A 62 10.69 3.90 15.05
N GLY A 63 10.24 5.08 15.44
CA GLY A 63 10.86 5.80 16.52
C GLY A 63 10.83 4.86 17.72
N GLY A 64 11.97 4.21 17.95
CA GLY A 64 12.39 3.83 19.28
C GLY A 64 13.38 4.89 19.72
N ASP A 65 12.89 5.86 20.49
CA ASP A 65 13.67 6.75 21.34
C ASP A 65 14.56 5.95 22.33
N ASN A 66 15.79 6.45 22.52
CA ASN A 66 16.85 6.11 23.51
C ASN A 66 17.90 5.08 23.09
#